data_AF-A0A7J4IH31-F1
#
_entry.id   AF-A0A7J4IH31-F1
#
_cell.length_a   1.000
_cell.length_b   1.000
_cell.length_c   1.000
_cell.angle_alpha   90.00
_cell.angle_beta   90.00
_cell.angle_gamma   90.00
#
_symmetry.space_group_name_H-M   'P 1'
#
loop_
_entity.id
_entity.type
_entity.pdbx_description
1 polymer ?
#
loop_
_entity_poly.entity_id
_entity_poly.type
_entity_poly.pdbx_seq_one_letter_code
_entity_poly.pdbx_strand_id
1 'polypeptide(L)'
;EIYTHEWASFTTKDFPENNKAKTGDIVRIITIDIADKRPCDDIYISEEDYATVYTKASLRIIKKYKPLATGKEPYQWVNETQIAPWTIYVLRKKT
;
A
#
# COMPACT_ATOMS: atom_id res chain seq x y z
N GLU A 1 0.51 -1.10 -5.05
CA GLU A 1 0.24 -2.53 -4.76
C GLU A 1 -1.05 -2.77 -4.00
N ILE A 2 -1.20 -2.28 -2.75
CA ILE A 2 -2.35 -2.60 -1.88
C ILE A 2 -3.74 -2.41 -2.51
N TYR A 3 -3.91 -1.44 -3.42
CA TYR A 3 -5.21 -1.12 -4.01
C TYR A 3 -5.57 -1.91 -5.27
N THR A 4 -4.69 -2.78 -5.77
CA THR A 4 -4.84 -3.45 -7.07
C THR A 4 -4.76 -4.97 -7.00
N HIS A 5 -4.65 -5.54 -5.79
CA HIS A 5 -4.57 -6.98 -5.57
C HIS A 5 -5.43 -7.35 -4.36
N GLU A 6 -5.61 -8.66 -4.18
CA GLU A 6 -6.32 -9.23 -3.04
C GLU A 6 -5.37 -9.63 -1.92
N TRP A 7 -5.83 -9.51 -0.69
CA TRP A 7 -5.02 -9.72 0.51
C TRP A 7 -5.78 -10.59 1.51
N ALA A 8 -5.06 -11.19 2.46
CA ALA A 8 -5.66 -11.98 3.52
C ALA A 8 -6.63 -11.16 4.39
N SER A 9 -6.36 -9.87 4.59
CA SER A 9 -7.16 -8.97 5.42
C SER A 9 -7.95 -7.93 4.63
N PHE A 10 -7.76 -7.82 3.31
CA PHE A 10 -8.40 -6.79 2.50
C PHE A 10 -8.85 -7.29 1.12
N THR A 11 -9.93 -6.71 0.61
CA THR A 11 -10.39 -6.91 -0.78
C THR A 11 -10.57 -5.59 -1.52
N THR A 12 -10.20 -5.62 -2.79
CA THR A 12 -10.31 -4.53 -3.78
C THR A 12 -11.22 -4.92 -4.95
N LYS A 13 -11.80 -6.12 -4.95
CA LYS A 13 -12.62 -6.68 -6.04
C LYS A 13 -13.72 -5.74 -6.56
N ASP A 14 -14.34 -5.00 -5.66
CA ASP A 14 -15.45 -4.10 -5.99
C ASP A 14 -14.98 -2.74 -6.54
N PHE A 15 -13.65 -2.49 -6.61
CA PHE A 15 -13.05 -1.23 -7.02
C PHE A 15 -12.03 -1.40 -8.17
N PRO A 16 -12.44 -1.95 -9.33
CA PRO A 16 -11.54 -2.15 -10.47
C PRO A 16 -10.91 -0.85 -10.98
N GLU A 17 -11.52 0.30 -10.71
CA GLU A 17 -11.00 1.63 -11.03
C GLU A 17 -9.68 1.97 -10.33
N ASN A 18 -9.37 1.34 -9.18
CA ASN A 18 -8.10 1.55 -8.47
C ASN A 18 -6.89 1.29 -9.37
N ASN A 19 -7.00 0.38 -10.35
CA ASN A 19 -5.95 0.06 -11.31
C ASN A 19 -5.56 1.23 -12.23
N LYS A 20 -6.42 2.24 -12.34
CA LYS A 20 -6.22 3.43 -13.18
C LYS A 20 -5.97 4.69 -12.34
N ALA A 21 -5.92 4.57 -11.02
CA ALA A 21 -5.74 5.69 -10.12
C ALA A 21 -4.41 6.41 -10.36
N LYS A 22 -4.45 7.73 -10.29
CA LYS A 22 -3.30 8.63 -10.35
C LYS A 22 -3.13 9.30 -9.00
N THR A 23 -1.95 9.86 -8.76
CA THR A 23 -1.68 10.56 -7.50
C THR A 23 -2.73 11.64 -7.25
N GLY A 24 -3.34 11.59 -6.07
CA GLY A 24 -4.43 12.48 -5.66
C GLY A 24 -5.83 11.89 -5.86
N ASP A 25 -5.98 10.82 -6.64
CA ASP A 25 -7.28 10.15 -6.80
C ASP A 25 -7.66 9.39 -5.52
N ILE A 26 -8.96 9.25 -5.27
CA ILE A 26 -9.49 8.41 -4.21
C ILE A 26 -9.42 6.95 -4.67
N VAL A 27 -8.84 6.10 -3.83
CA VAL A 27 -8.85 4.64 -3.96
C VAL A 27 -9.60 4.04 -2.79
N ARG A 28 -10.20 2.87 -3.00
CA ARG A 28 -11.03 2.21 -2.01
C ARG A 28 -10.60 0.77 -1.75
N ILE A 29 -10.78 0.35 -0.51
CA ILE A 29 -10.53 -1.03 -0.09
C ILE A 29 -11.50 -1.41 1.03
N ILE A 30 -11.86 -2.69 1.13
CA ILE A 30 -12.68 -3.20 2.24
C ILE A 30 -11.82 -4.11 3.11
N THR A 31 -11.89 -3.89 4.42
CA THR A 31 -11.24 -4.74 5.43
C THR A 31 -12.09 -5.99 5.68
N ILE A 32 -11.58 -7.17 5.33
CA ILE A 32 -12.35 -8.43 5.36
C ILE A 32 -12.16 -9.26 6.64
N ASP A 33 -11.26 -8.86 7.54
CA ASP A 33 -10.99 -9.56 8.80
C ASP A 33 -11.74 -8.96 10.02
N ILE A 34 -12.48 -7.85 9.86
CA ILE A 34 -13.29 -7.22 10.92
C ILE A 34 -14.80 -7.22 10.61
N ALA A 35 -15.68 -6.96 11.58
CA ALA A 35 -17.13 -7.00 11.34
C ALA A 35 -17.64 -5.86 10.40
N ASP A 36 -17.06 -4.67 10.51
CA ASP A 36 -17.44 -3.52 9.67
C ASP A 36 -16.83 -3.67 8.26
N LYS A 37 -17.69 -3.75 7.25
CA LYS A 37 -17.32 -3.93 5.85
C LYS A 37 -17.47 -2.66 5.01
N ARG A 38 -17.66 -1.49 5.64
CA ARG A 38 -17.72 -0.24 4.88
C ARG A 38 -16.40 -0.01 4.14
N PRO A 39 -16.44 0.43 2.87
CA PRO A 39 -15.22 0.80 2.16
C PRO A 39 -14.47 1.91 2.89
N CYS A 40 -13.15 1.77 2.96
CA CYS A 40 -12.26 2.83 3.40
C CYS A 40 -11.76 3.60 2.18
N ASP A 41 -11.94 4.92 2.21
CA ASP A 41 -11.34 5.83 1.24
C ASP A 41 -9.90 6.15 1.66
N ASP A 42 -8.98 6.15 0.70
CA ASP A 42 -7.62 6.69 0.84
C ASP A 42 -7.23 7.50 -0.40
N ILE A 43 -6.18 8.32 -0.29
CA ILE A 43 -5.62 9.10 -1.39
C ILE A 43 -4.44 8.32 -1.98
N TYR A 44 -4.57 7.93 -3.24
CA TYR A 44 -3.48 7.27 -3.93
C TYR A 44 -2.31 8.23 -4.14
N ILE A 45 -1.11 7.72 -3.99
CA ILE A 45 0.13 8.43 -4.30
C ILE A 45 1.12 7.43 -4.90
N SER A 46 1.63 7.79 -6.07
CA SER A 46 2.62 7.00 -6.78
C SER A 46 3.94 6.94 -6.00
N GLU A 47 4.75 5.91 -6.29
CA GLU A 47 6.10 5.80 -5.72
C GLU A 47 6.98 7.02 -6.06
N GLU A 48 6.86 7.53 -7.29
CA GLU A 48 7.61 8.70 -7.78
C GLU A 48 7.19 9.98 -7.03
N ASP A 49 5.90 10.12 -6.75
CA ASP A 49 5.37 11.28 -6.04
C ASP A 49 5.70 11.25 -4.55
N TYR A 50 5.78 10.07 -3.92
CA TYR A 50 6.33 9.94 -2.57
C TYR A 50 7.75 10.50 -2.48
N ALA A 51 8.63 10.16 -3.43
CA ALA A 51 9.99 10.68 -3.46
C ALA A 51 10.03 12.22 -3.63
N THR A 52 9.11 12.76 -4.42
CA THR A 52 8.92 14.21 -4.58
C THR A 52 8.48 14.88 -3.27
N VAL A 53 7.50 14.30 -2.56
CA VAL A 53 7.01 14.80 -1.27
C VAL A 53 8.15 14.82 -0.24
N TYR A 54 8.90 13.73 -0.11
CA TYR A 54 10.03 13.68 0.82
C TYR A 54 11.10 14.72 0.48
N THR A 55 11.41 14.90 -0.80
CA THR A 55 12.38 15.90 -1.25
C THR A 55 11.96 17.32 -0.89
N LYS A 56 10.68 17.67 -1.12
CA LYS A 56 10.11 18.97 -0.75
C LYS A 56 10.12 19.19 0.77
N ALA A 57 9.98 18.12 1.54
CA ALA A 57 10.07 18.15 3.01
C ALA A 57 11.52 18.18 3.54
N SER A 58 12.54 18.39 2.69
CA SER A 58 13.95 18.33 3.07
C SER A 58 14.35 16.97 3.69
N LEU A 59 13.73 15.90 3.23
CA LEU A 59 14.04 14.51 3.59
C LEU A 59 14.68 13.79 2.39
N ARG A 60 15.55 12.82 2.67
CA ARG A 60 16.05 11.85 1.70
C ARG A 60 15.72 10.44 2.15
N ILE A 61 15.35 9.60 1.19
CA ILE A 61 15.19 8.16 1.41
C ILE A 61 16.59 7.58 1.64
N ILE A 62 16.78 6.88 2.75
CA ILE A 62 18.03 6.15 3.04
C ILE A 62 17.87 4.65 2.91
N LYS A 63 16.65 4.12 3.11
CA LYS A 63 16.29 2.72 2.84
C LYS A 63 14.85 2.64 2.40
N LYS A 64 14.55 1.61 1.63
CA LYS A 64 13.20 1.25 1.19
C LYS A 64 13.03 -0.26 1.43
N TYR A 65 11.92 -0.64 2.04
CA TYR A 65 11.58 -2.04 2.26
C TYR A 65 10.21 -2.35 1.66
N LYS A 66 10.11 -3.54 1.09
CA LYS A 66 8.88 -4.14 0.58
C LYS A 66 8.75 -5.52 1.24
N PRO A 67 8.28 -5.58 2.49
CA PRO A 67 8.25 -6.83 3.24
C PRO A 67 7.28 -7.82 2.58
N LEU A 68 7.72 -9.06 2.44
CA LEU A 68 6.90 -10.18 2.02
C LEU A 68 6.67 -11.10 3.21
N ALA A 69 5.51 -11.75 3.23
CA ALA A 69 5.27 -12.86 4.12
C ALA A 69 6.17 -14.04 3.72
N THR A 70 6.56 -14.85 4.71
CA THR A 70 7.40 -16.03 4.46
C THR A 70 6.58 -17.26 4.07
N GLY A 71 5.26 -17.26 4.33
CA GLY A 71 4.39 -18.41 4.17
C GLY A 71 4.47 -19.40 5.33
N LYS A 72 5.32 -19.14 6.34
CA LYS A 72 5.43 -19.94 7.56
C LYS A 72 4.53 -19.41 8.68
N GLU A 73 3.99 -18.20 8.51
CA GLU A 73 3.02 -17.62 9.44
C GLU A 73 1.69 -18.41 9.38
N PRO A 74 0.87 -18.39 10.44
CA PRO A 74 -0.36 -19.18 10.51
C PRO A 74 -1.52 -18.60 9.68
N TYR A 75 -1.24 -17.68 8.75
CA TYR A 75 -2.24 -16.99 7.95
C TYR A 75 -2.32 -17.61 6.56
N GLN A 76 -3.54 -17.68 6.03
CA GLN A 76 -3.76 -18.04 4.63
C GLN A 76 -3.48 -16.82 3.75
N TRP A 77 -2.20 -16.57 3.48
CA TRP A 77 -1.78 -15.49 2.60
C TRP A 77 -2.37 -15.66 1.19
N VAL A 78 -2.75 -14.54 0.58
CA VAL A 78 -3.33 -14.51 -0.77
C VAL A 78 -2.26 -14.10 -1.78
N ASN A 79 -1.66 -12.92 -1.60
CA ASN A 79 -0.59 -12.40 -2.45
C ASN A 79 0.67 -12.00 -1.67
N GLU A 80 0.61 -11.95 -0.34
CA GLU A 80 1.62 -11.35 0.53
C GLU A 80 2.98 -12.06 0.48
N THR A 81 3.04 -13.30 0.00
CA THR A 81 4.30 -14.05 -0.19
C THR A 81 5.02 -13.70 -1.50
N GLN A 82 4.34 -13.02 -2.42
CA GLN A 82 4.85 -12.69 -3.76
C GLN A 82 4.89 -11.17 -4.00
N ILE A 83 3.92 -10.45 -3.44
CA ILE A 83 3.73 -9.01 -3.64
C ILE A 83 3.65 -8.36 -2.26
N ALA A 84 4.44 -7.31 -2.05
CA ALA A 84 4.40 -6.57 -0.80
C ALA A 84 3.22 -5.57 -0.84
N PRO A 85 2.22 -5.70 0.05
CA PRO A 85 1.12 -4.72 0.11
C PRO A 85 1.64 -3.34 0.53
N TRP A 86 2.66 -3.31 1.40
CA TRP A 86 3.20 -2.10 1.98
C TRP A 86 4.59 -1.78 1.42
N THR A 87 4.88 -0.49 1.29
CA THR A 87 6.25 0.00 1.09
C THR A 87 6.63 0.87 2.28
N ILE A 88 7.75 0.53 2.93
CA ILE A 88 8.26 1.26 4.09
C ILE A 88 9.47 2.07 3.66
N TYR A 89 9.39 3.39 3.80
CA TYR A 89 10.50 4.31 3.54
C TYR A 89 11.16 4.71 4.86
N VAL A 90 12.47 4.53 4.96
CA VAL A 90 13.28 5.10 6.04
C VAL A 90 13.86 6.41 5.53
N LEU A 91 13.52 7.50 6.21
CA LEU A 91 13.86 8.86 5.80
C LEU A 91 14.87 9.48 6.76
N ARG A 92 15.74 10.34 6.23
CA ARG A 92 16.66 11.17 7.02
C ARG A 92 16.55 12.61 6.56
N LYS A 93 16.61 13.56 7.49
CA LYS A 93 16.71 14.99 7.16
C LYS A 93 17.95 15.25 6.30
N LYS A 94 17.80 16.07 5.26
CA LYS A 94 18.93 16.60 4.50
C LYS A 94 19.65 17.58 5.43
N THR A 95 20.95 17.35 5.64
CA THR A 95 21.83 18.26 6.36
C THR A 95 22.17 19.42 5.45
#